data_AF-A0A6L4ZTA2-F1
#
_entry.id   AF-A0A6L4ZTA2-F1
#
_cell.length_a   1.000
_cell.length_b   1.000
_cell.length_c   1.000
_cell.angle_alpha   90.00
_cell.angle_beta   90.00
_cell.angle_gamma   90.00
#
_symmetry.space_group_name_H-M   'P 1'
#
loop_
_entity.id
_entity.type
_entity.pdbx_description
1 polymer ?
#
loop_
_entity_poly.entity_id
_entity_poly.type
_entity_poly.pdbx_seq_one_letter_code
_entity_poly.pdbx_strand_id
1 'polypeptide(L)'
;MIFELGLQKYEDIDESLKNLASIRHCGAQVYLIAGDVNAAMEEISIAAKLSEYKDPQIMKTFLSLLNNFFAMLKIKKNYYMLWLVF
;
A
#
# COMPACT_ATOMS: atom_id res chain seq x y z
N MET A 1 -3.04 10.01 14.82
CA MET A 1 -3.18 11.47 14.59
C MET A 1 -2.56 11.99 13.29
N ILE A 2 -1.25 11.88 13.00
CA ILE A 2 -0.69 12.38 11.72
C ILE A 2 -1.15 11.54 10.51
N PHE A 3 -1.25 10.22 10.68
CA PHE A 3 -1.62 9.29 9.61
C PHE A 3 -3.09 9.36 9.21
N GLU A 4 -3.98 9.54 10.20
CA GLU A 4 -5.42 9.73 9.98
C GLU A 4 -5.69 11.00 9.17
N LEU A 5 -4.93 12.07 9.42
CA LEU A 5 -5.06 13.33 8.68
C LEU A 5 -4.56 13.21 7.23
N GLY A 6 -3.56 12.36 6.98
CA GLY A 6 -3.10 12.04 5.63
C GLY A 6 -4.11 11.21 4.86
N LEU A 7 -4.74 10.23 5.53
CA LEU A 7 -5.77 9.38 4.95
C LEU A 7 -7.02 10.17 4.59
N GLN A 8 -7.52 10.98 5.53
CA GLN A 8 -8.68 11.84 5.29
C GLN A 8 -8.45 12.79 4.10
N LYS A 9 -7.27 13.43 4.04
CA LYS A 9 -6.90 14.29 2.91
C LYS A 9 -6.86 13.56 1.58
N TYR A 10 -6.46 12.29 1.56
CA TYR A 10 -6.42 11.48 0.34
C TYR A 10 -7.83 11.06 -0.10
N GLU A 11 -8.68 10.68 0.85
CA GLU A 11 -10.07 10.30 0.59
C GLU A 11 -10.88 11.49 0.03
N ASP A 12 -10.63 12.69 0.55
CA ASP A 12 -11.24 13.96 0.12
C ASP A 12 -10.74 14.46 -1.26
N ILE A 13 -9.73 13.82 -1.87
CA ILE A 13 -9.25 14.20 -3.21
C ILE A 13 -10.34 13.91 -4.25
N ASP A 14 -10.57 14.87 -5.13
CA ASP A 14 -11.45 14.73 -6.29
C ASP A 14 -11.06 13.51 -7.14
N GLU A 15 -12.05 12.71 -7.53
CA GLU A 15 -11.84 11.48 -8.28
C GLU A 15 -11.12 11.70 -9.62
N SER A 16 -11.27 12.88 -10.22
CA SER A 16 -10.54 13.28 -11.43
C SER A 16 -9.03 13.40 -11.20
N LEU A 17 -8.60 13.85 -10.03
CA LEU A 17 -7.18 13.91 -9.65
C LEU A 17 -6.63 12.54 -9.27
N LYS A 18 -7.48 11.65 -8.74
CA LYS A 18 -7.12 10.25 -8.52
C LYS A 18 -6.91 9.46 -9.82
N ASN A 19 -7.18 10.02 -10.99
CA ASN A 19 -6.77 9.43 -12.27
C ASN A 19 -5.28 9.68 -12.59
N LEU A 20 -4.55 10.42 -11.76
CA LEU A 20 -3.11 10.58 -11.89
C LEU A 20 -2.38 9.44 -11.16
N ALA A 21 -1.48 8.76 -11.86
CA ALA A 21 -0.68 7.67 -11.30
C ALA A 21 0.12 8.09 -10.06
N SER A 22 0.64 9.33 -10.04
CA SER A 22 1.37 9.88 -8.89
C SER A 22 0.49 10.07 -7.66
N ILE A 23 -0.77 10.47 -7.83
CA ILE A 23 -1.72 10.66 -6.73
C ILE A 23 -2.10 9.30 -6.12
N ARG A 24 -2.38 8.31 -6.95
CA ARG A 24 -2.65 6.93 -6.51
C ARG A 24 -1.42 6.30 -5.82
N HIS A 25 -0.21 6.61 -6.29
CA HIS A 25 1.03 6.21 -5.63
C HIS A 25 1.17 6.81 -4.23
N CYS A 26 0.86 8.11 -4.06
CA CYS A 26 0.81 8.73 -2.74
C CYS A 26 -0.28 8.10 -1.85
N GLY A 27 -1.46 7.80 -2.41
CA GLY A 27 -2.54 7.09 -1.70
C GLY A 27 -2.08 5.74 -1.15
N ALA A 28 -1.39 4.94 -1.98
CA ALA A 28 -0.82 3.67 -1.55
C ALA A 28 0.15 3.82 -0.37
N GLN A 29 0.99 4.85 -0.36
CA GLN A 29 1.89 5.12 0.77
C GLN A 29 1.12 5.51 2.03
N VAL A 30 0.08 6.33 1.91
CA VAL A 30 -0.76 6.75 3.03
C VAL A 30 -1.49 5.56 3.65
N TYR A 31 -2.11 4.69 2.84
CA TYR A 31 -2.75 3.46 3.33
C TYR A 31 -1.76 2.50 4.00
N LEU A 32 -0.56 2.36 3.42
CA LEU A 32 0.48 1.51 4.01
C LEU A 32 0.88 2.00 5.41
N ILE A 33 1.05 3.31 5.55
CA ILE A 33 1.40 3.92 6.84
C ILE A 33 0.23 3.81 7.84
N ALA A 34 -1.01 3.88 7.36
CA ALA A 34 -2.20 3.62 8.17
C ALA A 34 -2.36 2.15 8.58
N GLY A 35 -1.57 1.24 8.00
CA GLY A 35 -1.60 -0.20 8.29
C GLY A 35 -2.59 -0.99 7.44
N ASP A 36 -3.30 -0.34 6.50
CA ASP A 36 -4.17 -1.02 5.55
C ASP A 36 -3.39 -1.45 4.30
N VAL A 37 -2.80 -2.64 4.40
CA VAL A 37 -2.00 -3.20 3.31
C VAL A 37 -2.86 -3.57 2.10
N ASN A 38 -4.14 -3.89 2.28
CA ASN A 38 -5.02 -4.27 1.18
C ASN A 38 -5.36 -3.05 0.33
N ALA A 39 -5.80 -1.96 0.96
CA ALA A 39 -6.04 -0.69 0.27
C ALA A 39 -4.76 -0.15 -0.37
N ALA A 40 -3.62 -0.26 0.31
CA ALA A 40 -2.33 0.14 -0.26
C ALA A 40 -1.98 -0.63 -1.55
N MET A 41 -2.26 -1.95 -1.58
CA MET A 41 -2.02 -2.81 -2.74
C MET A 41 -2.99 -2.51 -3.90
N GLU A 42 -4.23 -2.16 -3.60
CA GLU A 42 -5.19 -1.74 -4.62
C GLU A 42 -4.75 -0.44 -5.29
N GLU A 43 -4.40 0.58 -4.50
CA GLU A 43 -4.03 1.89 -5.00
C GLU A 43 -2.75 1.87 -5.85
N ILE A 44 -1.74 1.12 -5.41
CA ILE A 44 -0.50 0.97 -6.18
C ILE A 44 -0.72 0.20 -7.49
N SER A 45 -1.67 -0.74 -7.52
CA SER A 45 -2.03 -1.50 -8.72
C SER A 45 -2.71 -0.60 -9.76
N ILE A 46 -3.60 0.27 -9.30
CA ILE A 46 -4.24 1.30 -10.14
C ILE A 46 -3.17 2.28 -10.65
N ALA A 47 -2.27 2.75 -9.78
CA ALA A 47 -1.16 3.62 -10.16
C ALA A 47 -0.26 2.99 -11.25
N ALA A 48 0.03 1.69 -11.12
CA ALA A 48 0.82 0.94 -12.10
C ALA A 48 0.10 0.83 -13.45
N LYS A 49 -1.21 0.58 -13.45
CA LYS A 49 -2.02 0.56 -14.68
C LYS A 49 -2.07 1.94 -15.35
N LEU A 50 -2.29 3.01 -14.58
CA LEU A 50 -2.34 4.38 -15.10
C LEU A 50 -1.02 4.86 -15.70
N SER A 51 0.11 4.38 -15.17
CA SER A 51 1.44 4.63 -15.74
C SER A 51 1.85 3.66 -16.84
N GLU A 52 0.96 2.75 -17.25
CA GLU A 52 1.24 1.66 -18.19
C GLU A 52 2.49 0.85 -17.79
N TYR A 53 2.74 0.71 -16.49
CA TYR A 53 3.92 0.04 -15.93
C TYR A 53 5.26 0.69 -16.31
N LYS A 54 5.26 1.91 -16.84
CA LYS A 54 6.47 2.61 -17.28
C LYS A 54 7.15 3.38 -16.16
N ASP A 55 6.45 3.66 -15.05
CA ASP A 55 7.02 4.39 -13.91
C ASP A 55 7.84 3.46 -12.99
N PRO A 56 9.19 3.63 -12.94
CA PRO A 56 10.05 2.79 -12.12
C PRO A 56 9.82 2.99 -10.62
N GLN A 57 9.34 4.16 -10.20
CA GLN A 57 9.11 4.47 -8.80
C GLN A 57 7.89 3.73 -8.27
N ILE A 58 6.81 3.66 -9.05
CA ILE A 58 5.62 2.88 -8.74
C ILE A 58 5.98 1.40 -8.64
N MET A 59 6.80 0.89 -9.57
CA MET A 59 7.24 -0.51 -9.55
C MET A 59 8.11 -0.83 -8.32
N LYS A 60 9.03 0.08 -7.93
CA LYS A 60 9.83 -0.08 -6.70
C LYS A 60 8.95 -0.10 -5.45
N THR A 61 7.95 0.78 -5.38
CA THR A 61 7.01 0.81 -4.26
C THR A 61 6.15 -0.45 -4.22
N PHE A 62 5.69 -0.95 -5.36
CA PHE A 62 4.98 -2.22 -5.46
C PHE A 62 5.81 -3.40 -4.91
N LEU A 63 7.07 -3.52 -5.33
CA LEU A 63 7.99 -4.56 -4.83
C LEU A 63 8.26 -4.42 -3.33
N SER A 64 8.42 -3.19 -2.84
CA SER A 64 8.59 -2.93 -1.40
C SER A 64 7.36 -3.34 -0.58
N LEU A 65 6.16 -3.02 -1.09
CA LEU A 65 4.88 -3.44 -0.49
C LEU A 65 4.77 -4.97 -0.42
N LEU A 66 5.08 -5.67 -1.52
CA LEU A 66 5.09 -7.14 -1.53
C LEU A 66 6.07 -7.71 -0.52
N ASN A 67 7.29 -7.17 -0.45
CA ASN A 67 8.28 -7.63 0.52
C ASN A 67 7.82 -7.44 1.97
N ASN A 68 7.23 -6.28 2.29
CA ASN A 68 6.66 -6.01 3.62
C ASN A 68 5.47 -6.93 3.94
N PHE A 69 4.60 -7.18 2.97
CA PHE A 69 3.48 -8.11 3.11
C PHE A 69 3.97 -9.54 3.39
N PHE A 70 4.94 -10.04 2.61
CA PHE A 70 5.51 -11.36 2.83
C PHE A 70 6.28 -11.47 4.15
N ALA A 71 6.97 -10.41 4.58
CA ALA A 71 7.58 -10.36 5.90
C ALA A 71 6.52 -10.48 7.01
N MET A 72 5.40 -9.77 6.89
CA MET A 72 4.27 -9.87 7.81
C MET A 72 3.67 -11.29 7.85
N LEU A 73 3.50 -11.94 6.70
CA LEU A 73 3.02 -13.33 6.63
C LEU A 73 3.98 -14.32 7.28
N LYS A 74 5.30 -14.15 7.08
CA LYS A 74 6.32 -14.99 7.73
C LYS A 74 6.29 -14.83 9.26
N ILE A 75 6.12 -13.60 9.75
CA ILE A 75 5.96 -13.35 11.18
C ILE A 75 4.71 -14.08 11.71
N LYS A 76 3.55 -13.95 11.03
CA LYS A 76 2.34 -14.68 11.43
C LYS A 76 2.55 -16.19 11.45
N LYS A 77 3.24 -16.77 10.46
CA LYS A 77 3.55 -18.21 10.42
C LYS A 77 4.38 -18.66 11.63
N ASN A 78 5.36 -17.86 12.05
CA ASN A 78 6.16 -18.15 13.25
C ASN A 78 5.35 -18.02 14.54
N TYR A 79 4.43 -17.05 14.64
CA TYR A 79 3.51 -16.96 15.77
C TYR A 79 2.62 -18.21 15.87
N TYR A 80 2.00 -18.67 14.77
CA TYR A 80 1.20 -19.90 14.80
C TYR A 80 2.02 -21.16 15.15
N MET A 81 3.29 -21.20 14.76
CA MET A 81 4.18 -22.31 15.13
C MET A 81 4.53 -22.30 16.63
N LEU A 82 4.65 -21.12 17.25
CA LEU A 82 4.83 -20.98 18.70
C LEU A 82 3.59 -21.40 19.51
N TRP A 83 2.38 -21.19 18.98
CA TRP A 83 1.12 -21.62 19.61
C TRP A 83 0.85 -23.12 19.51
N LEU A 84 1.54 -23.85 18.63
CA LEU A 84 1.43 -25.31 18.50
C LEU A 84 2.42 -26.09 19.38
N VAL A 85 3.30 -25.38 20.10
CA VAL A 85 4.34 -25.96 20.98
C VAL A 85 3.97 -25.83 22.47
N PHE A 86 2.79 -25.28 22.79
CA PHE A 86 2.18 -25.29 24.11
C PHE A 86 0.87 -26.10 24.08
#